data_AF-A0A183EHB6-F1
#
_entry.id   AF-A0A183EHB6-F1
#
_cell.length_a   1.000
_cell.length_b   1.000
_cell.length_c   1.000
_cell.angle_alpha   90.00
_cell.angle_beta   90.00
_cell.angle_gamma   90.00
#
_symmetry.space_group_name_H-M   'P 1'
#
loop_
_entity.id
_entity.type
_entity.pdbx_description
1 polymer ?
#
loop_
_entity_poly.entity_id
_entity_poly.type
_entity_poly.pdbx_seq_one_letter_code
_entity_poly.pdbx_strand_id
1 'polypeptide(L)'
;MRWGMPPQDTYQSQWLVRDLKGKSERAFKAYTSLFMRHLCEPGADSQESFNDGVPREGLNRQHVLTRIGVMSLIRKKVQVGDAKRDDEGARPVKKESESTKVIRSKGPRPSFKFNIADGGFTELHTLWLNEEKAAVPGNEFEIWHRRHDYWLLVGIITYGYGRYQDLQNDPRFAIINEPFVSEQGKGNFLEIKNKFLQRRYKLLEQALVIEEQLRRAAYLNLSQTNADGTQQLNERFADIESLAESHQHLSKESSQGNKNATVVLHKVLNQLEELLSDMKADVSRLPATLARLRPVTERLGMTERAILSRLTTRDPEAASGKSPLPPPGPFVTPTLGQQLAGIQPKFAALSRLSVNDTSSEVKKERVQEEGEKIKKEKEQEKNTKKEEQKGNFTFLFIRMDK
;
A
#
# COMPACT_ATOMS: atom_id res chain seq x y z
N MET A 1 -12.41 20.02 -12.57
CA MET A 1 -12.56 19.47 -11.20
C MET A 1 -12.77 17.96 -11.15
N ARG A 2 -13.73 17.38 -11.89
CA ARG A 2 -14.10 15.97 -11.72
C ARG A 2 -13.03 14.96 -12.15
N TRP A 3 -12.37 15.22 -13.27
CA TRP A 3 -11.43 14.25 -13.85
C TRP A 3 -9.95 14.64 -13.68
N GLY A 4 -9.63 15.79 -13.10
CA GLY A 4 -8.24 16.27 -12.90
C GLY A 4 -7.67 17.00 -14.12
N MET A 5 -6.40 16.74 -14.47
CA MET A 5 -5.75 17.28 -15.68
C MET A 5 -6.30 16.62 -16.96
N PRO A 6 -6.81 17.39 -17.93
CA PRO A 6 -7.32 16.86 -19.20
C PRO A 6 -6.21 16.14 -20.01
N PRO A 7 -6.50 14.98 -20.63
CA PRO A 7 -5.57 14.30 -21.53
C PRO A 7 -5.42 15.03 -22.87
N GLN A 8 -4.47 14.63 -23.73
CA GLN A 8 -4.24 15.33 -25.01
C GLN A 8 -5.45 15.23 -25.97
N ASP A 9 -6.21 14.16 -25.88
CA ASP A 9 -7.39 13.81 -26.70
C ASP A 9 -8.73 14.23 -26.05
N THR A 10 -8.70 15.18 -25.12
CA THR A 10 -9.87 15.58 -24.28
C THR A 10 -11.16 15.82 -25.08
N TYR A 11 -11.05 16.40 -26.29
CA TYR A 11 -12.21 16.75 -27.12
C TYR A 11 -13.02 15.53 -27.60
N GLN A 12 -12.40 14.36 -27.76
CA GLN A 12 -13.06 13.13 -28.21
C GLN A 12 -13.41 12.18 -27.05
N SER A 13 -13.25 12.66 -25.82
CA SER A 13 -13.34 11.82 -24.62
C SER A 13 -14.54 12.18 -23.74
N GLN A 14 -14.76 11.39 -22.69
CA GLN A 14 -15.75 11.65 -21.63
C GLN A 14 -15.59 13.01 -20.91
N TRP A 15 -14.49 13.72 -21.17
CA TRP A 15 -14.22 15.05 -20.64
C TRP A 15 -14.96 16.18 -21.37
N LEU A 16 -15.45 15.94 -22.60
CA LEU A 16 -16.29 16.90 -23.31
C LEU A 16 -17.70 16.90 -22.70
N VAL A 17 -17.88 17.75 -21.70
CA VAL A 17 -19.17 17.92 -21.01
C VAL A 17 -20.24 18.41 -21.98
N ARG A 18 -21.49 18.04 -21.71
CA ARG A 18 -22.65 18.30 -22.58
C ARG A 18 -22.71 19.76 -23.06
N ASP A 19 -22.46 20.71 -22.16
CA ASP A 19 -22.60 22.14 -22.44
C ASP A 19 -21.50 22.67 -23.37
N LEU A 20 -20.41 21.91 -23.55
CA LEU A 20 -19.31 22.23 -24.47
C LEU A 20 -19.38 21.44 -25.78
N LYS A 21 -20.31 20.49 -25.95
CA LYS A 21 -20.42 19.66 -27.16
C LYS A 21 -20.73 20.45 -28.44
N GLY A 22 -21.37 21.62 -28.31
CA GLY A 22 -21.63 22.52 -29.43
C GLY A 22 -20.46 23.44 -29.79
N LYS A 23 -19.34 23.39 -29.07
CA LYS A 23 -18.15 24.21 -29.34
C LYS A 23 -17.17 23.46 -30.24
N SER A 24 -16.52 24.18 -31.15
CA SER A 24 -15.45 23.62 -31.97
C SER A 24 -14.26 23.20 -31.11
N GLU A 25 -13.48 22.23 -31.60
CA GLU A 25 -12.26 21.77 -30.92
C GLU A 25 -11.29 22.93 -30.63
N ARG A 26 -11.16 23.86 -31.58
CA ARG A 26 -10.33 25.06 -31.43
C ARG A 26 -10.80 25.93 -30.26
N ALA A 27 -12.10 26.17 -30.15
CA ALA A 27 -12.67 26.93 -29.04
C ALA A 27 -12.46 26.21 -27.71
N PHE A 28 -12.74 24.90 -27.66
CA PHE A 28 -12.53 24.08 -26.46
C PHE A 28 -11.07 24.11 -25.96
N LYS A 29 -10.11 23.94 -26.87
CA LYS A 29 -8.68 24.02 -26.57
C LYS A 29 -8.30 25.41 -26.06
N ALA A 30 -8.81 26.48 -26.69
CA ALA A 30 -8.57 27.85 -26.24
C ALA A 30 -9.11 28.10 -24.82
N TYR A 31 -10.33 27.64 -24.50
CA TYR A 31 -10.90 27.72 -23.16
C TYR A 31 -10.08 26.96 -22.13
N THR A 32 -9.65 25.73 -22.47
CA THR A 32 -8.84 24.91 -21.57
C THR A 32 -7.50 25.58 -21.29
N SER A 33 -6.81 26.09 -22.32
CA SER A 33 -5.55 26.81 -22.16
C SER A 33 -5.70 28.12 -21.37
N LEU A 34 -6.81 28.85 -21.57
CA LEU A 34 -7.13 30.06 -20.80
C LEU A 34 -7.31 29.72 -19.31
N PHE A 35 -8.14 28.73 -19.01
CA PHE A 35 -8.38 28.26 -17.64
C PHE A 35 -7.08 27.78 -16.96
N MET A 36 -6.22 27.06 -17.68
CA MET A 36 -4.93 26.62 -17.13
C MET A 36 -4.00 27.81 -16.85
N ARG A 37 -4.03 28.87 -17.68
CA ARG A 37 -3.26 30.10 -17.43
C ARG A 37 -3.76 30.81 -16.17
N HIS A 38 -5.08 30.95 -16.03
CA HIS A 38 -5.74 31.50 -14.86
C HIS A 38 -5.38 30.74 -13.57
N LEU A 39 -5.34 29.41 -13.61
CA LEU A 39 -4.86 28.58 -12.48
C LEU A 39 -3.38 28.79 -12.14
N CYS A 40 -2.59 29.39 -13.03
CA CYS A 40 -1.18 29.67 -12.81
C CYS A 40 -0.91 31.13 -12.44
N GLU A 41 -1.93 32.00 -12.39
CA GLU A 41 -1.76 33.40 -12.03
C GLU A 41 -1.34 33.57 -10.55
N PRO A 42 -0.32 34.40 -10.26
CA PRO A 42 0.19 34.61 -8.91
C PRO A 42 -0.70 35.58 -8.11
N GLY A 43 -0.85 35.33 -6.80
CA GLY A 43 -1.28 36.34 -5.81
C GLY A 43 -2.69 36.91 -5.97
N ALA A 44 -3.57 36.21 -6.69
CA ALA A 44 -4.85 36.75 -7.10
C ALA A 44 -6.06 36.07 -6.40
N ASP A 45 -5.81 35.36 -5.29
CA ASP A 45 -6.88 34.72 -4.51
C ASP A 45 -7.80 35.74 -3.81
N SER A 46 -7.35 37.00 -3.67
CA SER A 46 -8.13 38.12 -3.13
C SER A 46 -8.74 39.06 -4.19
N GLN A 47 -8.39 38.88 -5.48
CA GLN A 47 -8.89 39.70 -6.57
C GLN A 47 -10.20 39.12 -7.11
N GLU A 48 -11.17 39.95 -7.50
CA GLU A 48 -12.44 39.46 -8.06
C GLU A 48 -12.31 38.94 -9.50
N SER A 49 -11.25 39.34 -10.21
CA SER A 49 -10.99 38.99 -11.61
C SER A 49 -9.56 38.47 -11.84
N PHE A 50 -9.36 37.76 -12.96
CA PHE A 50 -8.05 37.44 -13.53
C PHE A 50 -7.46 38.67 -14.23
N ASN A 51 -6.16 38.62 -14.59
CA ASN A 51 -5.46 39.76 -15.20
C ASN A 51 -6.01 40.21 -16.56
N ASP A 52 -6.76 39.34 -17.24
CA ASP A 52 -7.45 39.64 -18.49
C ASP A 52 -8.89 40.15 -18.29
N GLY A 53 -9.28 40.43 -17.03
CA GLY A 53 -10.60 40.95 -16.67
C GLY A 53 -11.69 39.89 -16.57
N VAL A 54 -11.38 38.60 -16.75
CA VAL A 54 -12.35 37.52 -16.57
C VAL A 54 -12.68 37.38 -15.08
N PRO A 55 -13.96 37.36 -14.66
CA PRO A 55 -14.32 37.17 -13.26
C PRO A 55 -13.87 35.81 -12.72
N ARG A 56 -13.48 35.75 -11.44
CA ARG A 56 -13.07 34.49 -10.79
C ARG A 56 -14.22 33.62 -10.35
N GLU A 57 -15.40 34.21 -10.14
CA GLU A 57 -16.62 33.50 -9.73
C GLU A 57 -16.43 32.56 -8.54
N GLY A 58 -15.60 32.96 -7.56
CA GLY A 58 -15.31 32.16 -6.37
C GLY A 58 -14.43 30.93 -6.61
N LEU A 59 -13.69 30.87 -7.72
CA LEU A 59 -12.74 29.78 -8.02
C LEU A 59 -11.66 29.66 -6.94
N ASN A 60 -11.76 28.62 -6.11
CA ASN A 60 -10.68 28.27 -5.20
C ASN A 60 -9.58 27.50 -5.94
N ARG A 61 -8.53 28.22 -6.33
CA ARG A 61 -7.36 27.70 -7.05
C ARG A 61 -6.70 26.52 -6.33
N GLN A 62 -6.49 26.62 -5.02
CA GLN A 62 -5.83 25.58 -4.24
C GLN A 62 -6.61 24.27 -4.26
N HIS A 63 -7.94 24.32 -4.14
CA HIS A 63 -8.80 23.13 -4.26
C HIS A 63 -8.72 22.51 -5.65
N VAL A 64 -8.63 23.33 -6.70
CA VAL A 64 -8.51 22.84 -8.08
C VAL A 64 -7.19 22.11 -8.29
N LEU A 65 -6.07 22.74 -7.91
CA LEU A 65 -4.74 22.14 -8.02
C LEU A 65 -4.62 20.86 -7.19
N THR A 66 -5.12 20.87 -5.96
CA THR A 66 -5.18 19.68 -5.10
C THR A 66 -5.95 18.55 -5.78
N ARG A 67 -7.12 18.86 -6.36
CA ARG A 67 -7.94 17.85 -7.03
C ARG A 67 -7.25 17.32 -8.30
N ILE A 68 -6.59 18.18 -9.07
CA ILE A 68 -5.78 17.79 -10.23
C ILE A 68 -4.66 16.82 -9.81
N GLY A 69 -3.93 17.17 -8.74
CA GLY A 69 -2.86 16.34 -8.19
C GLY A 69 -3.35 14.95 -7.79
N VAL A 70 -4.39 14.88 -6.96
CA VAL A 70 -4.96 13.60 -6.49
C VAL A 70 -5.45 12.74 -7.66
N MET A 71 -6.19 13.31 -8.61
CA MET A 71 -6.66 12.55 -9.77
C MET A 71 -5.51 12.01 -10.64
N SER A 72 -4.38 12.73 -10.69
CA SER A 72 -3.15 12.24 -11.33
C SER A 72 -2.56 11.04 -10.59
N LEU A 73 -2.51 11.08 -9.25
CA LEU A 73 -2.04 9.96 -8.42
C LEU A 73 -2.91 8.72 -8.62
N ILE A 74 -4.24 8.88 -8.65
CA ILE A 74 -5.18 7.78 -8.85
C ILE A 74 -4.96 7.13 -10.22
N ARG A 75 -4.86 7.93 -11.30
CA ARG A 75 -4.57 7.42 -12.66
C ARG A 75 -3.28 6.62 -12.71
N LYS A 76 -2.20 7.19 -12.15
CA LYS A 76 -0.90 6.52 -12.09
C LYS A 76 -0.99 5.20 -11.33
N LYS A 77 -1.72 5.16 -10.21
CA LYS A 77 -1.89 3.95 -9.42
C LYS A 77 -2.64 2.86 -10.16
N VAL A 78 -3.74 3.22 -10.82
CA VAL A 78 -4.58 2.28 -11.58
C VAL A 78 -3.82 1.70 -12.77
N GLN A 79 -3.10 2.53 -13.53
CA GLN A 79 -2.26 2.07 -14.66
C GLN A 79 -1.18 1.07 -14.23
N VAL A 80 -0.53 1.30 -13.08
CA VAL A 80 0.45 0.34 -12.53
C VAL A 80 -0.22 -0.97 -12.10
N GLY A 81 -1.46 -0.91 -11.61
CA GLY A 81 -2.25 -2.09 -11.25
C GLY A 81 -2.67 -2.93 -12.47
N ASP A 82 -2.98 -2.29 -13.59
CA ASP A 82 -3.28 -2.96 -14.86
C ASP A 82 -2.04 -3.64 -15.46
N ALA A 83 -0.91 -2.92 -15.54
CA ALA A 83 0.34 -3.48 -16.08
C ALA A 83 0.83 -4.72 -15.32
N LYS A 84 0.59 -4.80 -14.01
CA LYS A 84 0.93 -5.97 -13.19
C LYS A 84 -0.04 -7.16 -13.34
N ARG A 85 -1.25 -6.93 -13.86
CA ARG A 85 -2.22 -8.01 -14.13
C ARG A 85 -1.95 -8.69 -15.45
N ASP A 86 -1.59 -7.93 -16.47
CA ASP A 86 -1.38 -8.46 -17.82
C ASP A 86 -0.15 -9.40 -17.89
N ASP A 87 0.85 -9.18 -17.04
CA ASP A 87 2.05 -10.03 -16.93
C ASP A 87 1.75 -11.45 -16.37
N GLU A 88 0.74 -11.60 -15.50
CA GLU A 88 0.33 -12.91 -14.96
C GLU A 88 -0.74 -13.62 -15.82
N GLY A 89 -1.43 -12.90 -16.71
CA GLY A 89 -2.46 -13.45 -17.61
C GLY A 89 -1.89 -14.18 -18.84
N ALA A 90 -0.59 -14.10 -19.09
CA ALA A 90 0.08 -14.60 -20.30
C ALA A 90 0.58 -16.07 -20.21
N ARG A 91 -0.02 -16.92 -19.37
CA ARG A 91 0.18 -18.39 -19.47
C ARG A 91 -0.89 -19.01 -20.37
N PRO A 92 -0.52 -19.80 -21.39
CA PRO A 92 -1.47 -20.27 -22.38
C PRO A 92 -2.38 -21.32 -21.75
N VAL A 93 -3.68 -21.00 -21.65
CA VAL A 93 -4.72 -21.97 -21.31
C VAL A 93 -4.94 -22.85 -22.54
N LYS A 94 -4.45 -24.09 -22.49
CA LYS A 94 -4.80 -25.13 -23.46
C LYS A 94 -6.31 -25.35 -23.39
N LYS A 95 -6.98 -25.22 -24.54
CA LYS A 95 -8.40 -25.57 -24.72
C LYS A 95 -8.55 -27.09 -24.57
N GLU A 96 -9.33 -27.53 -23.60
CA GLU A 96 -9.97 -28.85 -23.64
C GLU A 96 -11.47 -28.70 -23.39
N SER A 97 -12.19 -29.54 -24.15
CA SER A 97 -13.61 -29.54 -24.47
C SER A 97 -14.54 -29.90 -23.31
N GLU A 98 -15.79 -29.45 -23.44
CA GLU A 98 -16.92 -29.77 -22.57
C GLU A 98 -17.13 -31.28 -22.35
N SER A 99 -17.24 -31.69 -21.09
CA SER A 99 -18.42 -32.38 -20.51
C SER A 99 -18.07 -33.04 -19.17
N THR A 100 -19.07 -33.11 -18.29
CA THR A 100 -19.09 -33.78 -16.96
C THR A 100 -18.88 -32.86 -15.75
N LYS A 101 -20.00 -32.64 -15.04
CA LYS A 101 -20.10 -31.98 -13.74
C LYS A 101 -19.34 -32.79 -12.68
N VAL A 102 -18.14 -32.35 -12.33
CA VAL A 102 -17.42 -32.80 -11.12
C VAL A 102 -17.14 -31.57 -10.28
N ILE A 103 -17.45 -31.65 -8.99
CA ILE A 103 -17.21 -30.63 -7.95
C ILE A 103 -15.77 -30.13 -8.08
N ARG A 104 -15.60 -28.95 -8.68
CA ARG A 104 -14.29 -28.32 -8.77
C ARG A 104 -13.95 -27.79 -7.38
N SER A 105 -13.07 -28.49 -6.68
CA SER A 105 -12.28 -27.91 -5.60
C SER A 105 -11.63 -26.64 -6.17
N LYS A 106 -12.17 -25.47 -5.82
CA LYS A 106 -11.60 -24.18 -6.26
C LYS A 106 -10.17 -24.13 -5.75
N GLY A 107 -9.21 -24.19 -6.67
CA GLY A 107 -7.79 -24.07 -6.36
C GLY A 107 -7.48 -22.75 -5.63
N PRO A 108 -6.30 -22.64 -5.00
CA PRO A 108 -5.92 -21.43 -4.28
C PRO A 108 -5.89 -20.21 -5.20
N ARG A 109 -6.34 -19.08 -4.65
CA ARG A 109 -6.67 -17.82 -5.35
C ARG A 109 -5.53 -17.33 -6.28
N PRO A 110 -5.85 -16.83 -7.50
CA PRO A 110 -4.92 -15.97 -8.24
C PRO A 110 -4.62 -14.70 -7.44
N SER A 111 -3.35 -14.30 -7.38
CA SER A 111 -2.88 -13.19 -6.57
C SER A 111 -3.36 -11.85 -7.14
N PHE A 112 -4.39 -11.24 -6.54
CA PHE A 112 -4.76 -9.88 -6.90
C PHE A 112 -3.78 -8.89 -6.25
N LYS A 113 -2.78 -8.40 -7.00
CA LYS A 113 -1.62 -7.63 -6.51
C LYS A 113 -1.81 -6.09 -6.44
N PHE A 114 -3.00 -5.60 -6.14
CA PHE A 114 -3.19 -4.18 -5.83
C PHE A 114 -2.72 -3.88 -4.40
N ASN A 115 -1.85 -2.89 -4.25
CA ASN A 115 -1.33 -2.46 -2.96
C ASN A 115 -1.05 -0.95 -2.99
N ILE A 116 -1.30 -0.24 -1.89
CA ILE A 116 -0.89 1.15 -1.66
C ILE A 116 0.15 1.12 -0.55
N ALA A 117 1.28 1.80 -0.72
CA ALA A 117 2.37 1.80 0.24
C ALA A 117 2.36 3.12 1.02
N ASP A 118 1.40 3.25 1.93
CA ASP A 118 1.23 4.46 2.75
C ASP A 118 2.13 4.47 3.99
N GLY A 119 2.92 3.42 4.22
CA GLY A 119 3.85 3.33 5.34
C GLY A 119 3.18 3.20 6.72
N GLY A 120 1.89 2.89 6.79
CA GLY A 120 1.15 2.79 8.06
C GLY A 120 0.68 4.14 8.61
N PHE A 121 0.78 5.22 7.84
CA PHE A 121 0.25 6.54 8.22
C PHE A 121 -1.27 6.65 8.05
N THR A 122 -1.95 5.63 7.49
CA THR A 122 -3.41 5.52 7.48
C THR A 122 -3.88 4.16 8.00
N GLU A 123 -5.17 4.04 8.28
CA GLU A 123 -5.78 2.78 8.72
C GLU A 123 -6.00 1.77 7.58
N LEU A 124 -5.60 2.08 6.34
CA LEU A 124 -5.89 1.27 5.16
C LEU A 124 -5.42 -0.18 5.30
N HIS A 125 -4.20 -0.40 5.76
CA HIS A 125 -3.65 -1.75 5.91
C HIS A 125 -4.31 -2.53 7.04
N THR A 126 -4.63 -1.87 8.15
CA THR A 126 -5.39 -2.49 9.26
C THR A 126 -6.77 -2.92 8.79
N LEU A 127 -7.46 -2.08 8.01
CA LEU A 127 -8.74 -2.42 7.41
C LEU A 127 -8.62 -3.60 6.46
N TRP A 128 -7.64 -3.60 5.55
CA TRP A 128 -7.40 -4.73 4.65
C TRP A 128 -7.16 -6.04 5.40
N LEU A 129 -6.37 -6.02 6.47
CA LEU A 129 -6.13 -7.23 7.28
C LEU A 129 -7.40 -7.76 7.94
N ASN A 130 -8.25 -6.87 8.46
CA ASN A 130 -9.51 -7.26 9.10
C ASN A 130 -10.54 -7.76 8.08
N GLU A 131 -10.64 -7.06 6.94
CA GLU A 131 -11.49 -7.40 5.80
C GLU A 131 -11.08 -8.75 5.17
N GLU A 132 -9.77 -9.01 5.02
CA GLU A 132 -9.24 -10.27 4.48
C GLU A 132 -9.58 -11.45 5.41
N LYS A 133 -9.52 -11.26 6.73
CA LYS A 133 -9.95 -12.27 7.71
C LYS A 133 -11.46 -12.54 7.64
N ALA A 134 -12.27 -11.52 7.35
CA ALA A 134 -13.72 -11.66 7.24
C ALA A 134 -14.16 -12.29 5.89
N ALA A 135 -13.34 -12.16 4.84
CA ALA A 135 -13.61 -12.68 3.50
C ALA A 135 -13.35 -14.20 3.40
N VAL A 136 -14.29 -14.99 3.93
CA VAL A 136 -14.27 -16.45 3.87
C VAL A 136 -14.67 -16.97 2.48
N PRO A 137 -14.26 -18.19 2.09
CA PRO A 137 -14.67 -18.77 0.81
C PRO A 137 -16.20 -18.88 0.72
N GLY A 138 -16.81 -18.12 -0.20
CA GLY A 138 -18.27 -18.10 -0.41
C GLY A 138 -18.91 -16.72 -0.33
N ASN A 139 -18.34 -15.79 0.47
CA ASN A 139 -18.82 -14.41 0.60
C ASN A 139 -17.75 -13.36 0.22
N GLU A 140 -16.76 -13.78 -0.59
CA GLU A 140 -15.55 -12.99 -0.87
C GLU A 140 -15.80 -11.63 -1.54
N PHE A 141 -16.93 -11.50 -2.25
CA PHE A 141 -17.32 -10.25 -2.88
C PHE A 141 -18.25 -9.40 -2.00
N GLU A 142 -18.90 -10.03 -1.02
CA GLU A 142 -19.79 -9.37 -0.06
C GLU A 142 -19.01 -8.63 1.04
N ILE A 143 -17.73 -8.92 1.21
CA ILE A 143 -16.85 -8.19 2.12
C ILE A 143 -15.99 -7.22 1.31
N TRP A 144 -16.05 -5.93 1.66
CA TRP A 144 -15.21 -4.92 1.03
C TRP A 144 -13.73 -5.21 1.28
N HIS A 145 -12.88 -5.11 0.26
CA HIS A 145 -11.44 -5.35 0.38
C HIS A 145 -10.62 -4.56 -0.67
N ARG A 146 -9.31 -4.81 -0.78
CA ARG A 146 -8.40 -4.14 -1.74
C ARG A 146 -8.82 -4.24 -3.20
N ARG A 147 -9.60 -5.27 -3.56
CA ARG A 147 -10.18 -5.45 -4.90
C ARG A 147 -11.25 -4.41 -5.20
N HIS A 148 -12.14 -4.18 -4.24
CA HIS A 148 -13.18 -3.15 -4.32
C HIS A 148 -12.57 -1.77 -4.35
N ASP A 149 -11.51 -1.53 -3.55
CA ASP A 149 -10.76 -0.26 -3.59
C ASP A 149 -10.19 0.03 -4.96
N TYR A 150 -9.57 -0.97 -5.60
CA TYR A 150 -9.08 -0.84 -6.97
C TYR A 150 -10.21 -0.42 -7.92
N TRP A 151 -11.32 -1.15 -7.94
CA TRP A 151 -12.44 -0.86 -8.83
C TRP A 151 -13.12 0.47 -8.54
N LEU A 152 -13.19 0.87 -7.26
CA LEU A 152 -13.63 2.19 -6.86
C LEU A 152 -12.74 3.28 -7.49
N LEU A 153 -11.42 3.15 -7.42
CA LEU A 153 -10.48 4.09 -8.03
C LEU A 153 -10.61 4.14 -9.57
N VAL A 154 -10.77 3.00 -10.23
CA VAL A 154 -11.03 2.95 -11.68
C VAL A 154 -12.32 3.67 -12.03
N GLY A 155 -13.38 3.44 -11.24
CA GLY A 155 -14.67 4.07 -11.46
C GLY A 155 -14.61 5.58 -11.27
N ILE A 156 -13.81 6.06 -10.32
CA ILE A 156 -13.56 7.50 -10.12
C ILE A 156 -12.79 8.11 -11.28
N ILE A 157 -11.82 7.41 -11.88
CA ILE A 157 -11.15 7.90 -13.10
C ILE A 157 -12.13 7.97 -14.27
N THR A 158 -13.00 6.97 -14.39
CA THR A 158 -13.95 6.83 -15.50
C THR A 158 -15.05 7.88 -15.41
N TYR A 159 -15.81 7.87 -14.32
CA TYR A 159 -16.99 8.73 -14.14
C TYR A 159 -16.67 10.11 -13.56
N GLY A 160 -15.48 10.28 -12.99
CA GLY A 160 -15.05 11.49 -12.32
C GLY A 160 -15.43 11.52 -10.84
N TYR A 161 -14.72 12.37 -10.09
CA TYR A 161 -14.90 12.55 -8.66
C TYR A 161 -16.35 12.89 -8.28
N GLY A 162 -16.87 12.19 -7.26
CA GLY A 162 -18.20 12.42 -6.69
C GLY A 162 -19.37 11.80 -7.47
N ARG A 163 -19.11 11.10 -8.59
CA ARG A 163 -20.15 10.48 -9.43
C ARG A 163 -20.39 9.01 -9.09
N TYR A 164 -20.65 8.75 -7.81
CA TYR A 164 -20.87 7.38 -7.32
C TYR A 164 -22.11 6.71 -7.91
N GLN A 165 -23.15 7.47 -8.29
CA GLN A 165 -24.35 6.89 -8.90
C GLN A 165 -24.07 6.31 -10.29
N ASP A 166 -23.38 7.06 -11.15
CA ASP A 166 -23.00 6.55 -12.49
C ASP A 166 -22.14 5.29 -12.37
N LEU A 167 -21.22 5.31 -11.40
CA LEU A 167 -20.33 4.21 -11.08
C LEU A 167 -21.10 2.97 -10.59
N GLN A 168 -22.11 3.15 -9.72
CA GLN A 168 -22.97 2.06 -9.23
C GLN A 168 -23.88 1.45 -10.29
N ASN A 169 -24.30 2.24 -11.27
CA ASN A 169 -25.21 1.81 -12.33
C ASN A 169 -24.48 1.10 -13.49
N ASP A 170 -23.15 1.18 -13.56
CA ASP A 170 -22.37 0.50 -14.60
C ASP A 170 -22.11 -0.96 -14.23
N PRO A 171 -22.57 -1.93 -15.05
CA PRO A 171 -22.33 -3.35 -14.82
C PRO A 171 -20.85 -3.73 -14.70
N ARG A 172 -19.93 -2.99 -15.33
CA ARG A 172 -18.48 -3.23 -15.22
C ARG A 172 -17.95 -3.03 -13.80
N PHE A 173 -18.65 -2.23 -13.00
CA PHE A 173 -18.29 -1.91 -11.61
C PHE A 173 -19.21 -2.61 -10.61
N ALA A 174 -19.99 -3.62 -11.03
CA ALA A 174 -20.96 -4.32 -10.17
C ALA A 174 -20.36 -4.80 -8.84
N ILE A 175 -19.08 -5.17 -8.83
CA ILE A 175 -18.33 -5.58 -7.64
C ILE A 175 -18.45 -4.62 -6.45
N ILE A 176 -18.55 -3.30 -6.67
CA ILE A 176 -18.67 -2.34 -5.56
C ILE A 176 -20.04 -2.42 -4.86
N ASN A 177 -21.02 -3.02 -5.53
CA ASN A 177 -22.39 -3.14 -5.05
C ASN A 177 -22.54 -4.41 -4.20
N GLU A 178 -21.69 -5.42 -4.41
CA GLU A 178 -21.73 -6.71 -3.74
C GLU A 178 -21.76 -6.60 -2.21
N PRO A 179 -20.96 -5.73 -1.55
CA PRO A 179 -20.99 -5.60 -0.09
C PRO A 179 -22.29 -5.06 0.49
N PHE A 180 -23.20 -4.58 -0.35
CA PHE A 180 -24.43 -3.92 0.04
C PHE A 180 -25.68 -4.72 -0.31
N VAL A 181 -25.54 -5.90 -0.94
CA VAL A 181 -26.69 -6.71 -1.40
C VAL A 181 -27.62 -7.10 -0.24
N SER A 182 -27.07 -7.45 0.93
CA SER A 182 -27.84 -7.80 2.13
C SER A 182 -28.54 -6.62 2.80
N GLU A 183 -28.17 -5.39 2.45
CA GLU A 183 -28.81 -4.15 2.95
C GLU A 183 -29.85 -3.59 1.98
N GLN A 184 -29.96 -4.17 0.78
CA GLN A 184 -30.87 -3.71 -0.26
C GLN A 184 -32.33 -3.82 0.20
N GLY A 185 -33.08 -2.72 0.06
CA GLY A 185 -34.49 -2.63 0.49
C GLY A 185 -34.70 -2.05 1.90
N LYS A 186 -33.64 -1.78 2.66
CA LYS A 186 -33.73 -1.02 3.91
C LYS A 186 -33.96 0.48 3.62
N GLY A 187 -34.76 1.15 4.45
CA GLY A 187 -34.84 2.62 4.43
C GLY A 187 -33.45 3.23 4.62
N ASN A 188 -33.09 4.25 3.82
CA ASN A 188 -31.78 4.91 3.76
C ASN A 188 -30.61 4.10 3.14
N PHE A 189 -30.87 2.96 2.49
CA PHE A 189 -29.85 2.15 1.83
C PHE A 189 -28.87 2.96 0.95
N LEU A 190 -29.41 3.81 0.06
CA LEU A 190 -28.59 4.58 -0.88
C LEU A 190 -27.69 5.60 -0.17
N GLU A 191 -28.14 6.15 0.95
CA GLU A 191 -27.36 7.11 1.75
C GLU A 191 -26.21 6.42 2.47
N ILE A 192 -26.47 5.27 3.10
CA ILE A 192 -25.45 4.46 3.79
C ILE A 192 -24.35 4.07 2.81
N LYS A 193 -24.74 3.53 1.65
CA LYS A 193 -23.81 3.13 0.59
C LYS A 193 -22.97 4.30 0.08
N ASN A 194 -23.59 5.44 -0.22
CA ASN A 194 -22.85 6.62 -0.68
C ASN A 194 -21.91 7.18 0.38
N LYS A 195 -22.32 7.19 1.66
CA LYS A 195 -21.47 7.60 2.79
C LYS A 195 -20.26 6.66 2.93
N PHE A 196 -20.46 5.36 2.80
CA PHE A 196 -19.38 4.38 2.82
C PHE A 196 -18.38 4.65 1.69
N LEU A 197 -18.84 4.72 0.44
CA LEU A 197 -17.98 4.95 -0.73
C LEU A 197 -17.18 6.25 -0.59
N GLN A 198 -17.81 7.31 -0.09
CA GLN A 198 -17.14 8.58 0.14
C GLN A 198 -16.06 8.49 1.22
N ARG A 199 -16.34 7.81 2.34
CA ARG A 199 -15.35 7.60 3.42
C ARG A 199 -14.19 6.75 2.93
N ARG A 200 -14.48 5.65 2.22
CA ARG A 200 -13.45 4.76 1.67
C ARG A 200 -12.57 5.47 0.65
N TYR A 201 -13.19 6.25 -0.24
CA TYR A 201 -12.44 7.08 -1.18
C TYR A 201 -11.52 8.08 -0.46
N LYS A 202 -12.01 8.78 0.58
CA LYS A 202 -11.18 9.74 1.34
C LYS A 202 -9.96 9.07 1.95
N LEU A 203 -10.11 7.87 2.50
CA LEU A 203 -9.00 7.08 3.01
C LEU A 203 -7.99 6.74 1.91
N LEU A 204 -8.45 6.24 0.75
CA LEU A 204 -7.59 5.91 -0.38
C LEU A 204 -6.87 7.16 -0.94
N GLU A 205 -7.56 8.30 -1.00
CA GLU A 205 -6.98 9.59 -1.38
C GLU A 205 -5.83 9.96 -0.45
N GLN A 206 -6.03 9.88 0.87
CA GLN A 206 -4.99 10.16 1.86
C GLN A 206 -3.81 9.20 1.72
N ALA A 207 -4.08 7.89 1.62
CA ALA A 207 -3.06 6.87 1.48
C ALA A 207 -2.21 7.05 0.21
N LEU A 208 -2.82 7.44 -0.91
CA LEU A 208 -2.11 7.75 -2.16
C LEU A 208 -1.23 9.00 -2.04
N VAL A 209 -1.74 10.04 -1.38
CA VAL A 209 -0.96 11.26 -1.13
C VAL A 209 0.26 10.94 -0.27
N ILE A 210 0.10 10.12 0.77
CA ILE A 210 1.20 9.68 1.62
C ILE A 210 2.20 8.81 0.86
N GLU A 211 1.74 7.80 0.10
CA GLU A 211 2.61 6.98 -0.73
C GLU A 211 3.48 7.85 -1.67
N GLU A 212 2.87 8.89 -2.25
CA GLU A 212 3.58 9.88 -3.06
C GLU A 212 4.64 10.65 -2.26
N GLN A 213 4.30 11.13 -1.05
CA GLN A 213 5.25 11.86 -0.21
C GLN A 213 6.42 10.97 0.23
N LEU A 214 6.16 9.75 0.68
CA LEU A 214 7.19 8.79 1.08
C LEU A 214 8.14 8.48 -0.08
N ARG A 215 7.60 8.30 -1.29
CA ARG A 215 8.42 8.07 -2.48
C ARG A 215 9.28 9.27 -2.84
N ARG A 216 8.77 10.51 -2.69
CA ARG A 216 9.54 11.73 -2.93
C ARG A 216 10.64 11.91 -1.90
N ALA A 217 10.34 11.66 -0.63
CA ALA A 217 11.32 11.71 0.45
C ALA A 217 12.46 10.72 0.19
N ALA A 218 12.13 9.48 -0.20
CA ALA A 218 13.11 8.46 -0.59
C ALA A 218 13.97 8.89 -1.78
N TYR A 219 13.33 9.40 -2.85
CA TYR A 219 14.05 9.83 -4.05
C TYR A 219 15.04 10.98 -3.79
N LEU A 220 14.68 11.90 -2.90
CA LEU A 220 15.49 13.05 -2.53
C LEU A 220 16.47 12.74 -1.38
N ASN A 221 16.50 11.50 -0.87
CA ASN A 221 17.26 11.10 0.32
C ASN A 221 17.06 12.07 1.50
N LEU A 222 15.81 12.49 1.74
CA LEU A 222 15.51 13.32 2.91
C LEU A 222 15.74 12.48 4.17
N SER A 223 16.81 12.78 4.89
CA SER A 223 16.99 12.30 6.26
C SER A 223 16.03 13.05 7.17
N GLN A 224 15.37 12.32 8.07
CA GLN A 224 14.65 12.98 9.17
C GLN A 224 15.66 13.75 10.01
N THR A 225 15.32 14.98 10.35
CA THR A 225 16.07 15.79 11.30
C THR A 225 15.58 15.47 12.70
N ASN A 226 16.48 15.08 13.61
CA ASN A 226 16.16 14.70 15.00
C ASN A 226 15.63 15.88 15.86
N ALA A 227 15.41 17.05 15.25
CA ALA A 227 15.11 18.30 15.95
C ALA A 227 13.65 18.44 16.44
N ASP A 228 12.71 17.70 15.85
CA ASP A 228 11.27 17.98 16.03
C ASP A 228 10.58 17.04 17.04
N GLY A 229 11.32 16.15 17.72
CA GLY A 229 10.78 15.19 18.70
C GLY A 229 9.92 14.06 18.11
N THR A 230 9.60 14.14 16.81
CA THR A 230 8.80 13.13 16.08
C THR A 230 9.50 11.77 15.97
N GLN A 231 10.83 11.75 15.85
CA GLN A 231 11.60 10.52 15.87
C GLN A 231 11.52 9.83 17.24
N GLN A 232 11.65 10.59 18.32
CA GLN A 232 11.56 10.06 19.68
C GLN A 232 10.19 9.43 19.91
N LEU A 233 9.12 10.11 19.49
CA LEU A 233 7.77 9.55 19.54
C LEU A 233 7.64 8.23 18.75
N ASN A 234 8.27 8.16 17.57
CA ASN A 234 8.26 6.95 16.75
C ASN A 234 9.02 5.78 17.38
N GLU A 235 10.16 6.05 18.03
CA GLU A 235 10.91 5.04 18.80
C GLU A 235 10.08 4.53 19.99
N ARG A 236 9.45 5.45 20.75
CA ARG A 236 8.55 5.10 21.86
C ARG A 236 7.36 4.28 21.39
N PHE A 237 6.79 4.60 20.24
CA PHE A 237 5.70 3.81 19.66
C PHE A 237 6.15 2.37 19.34
N ALA A 238 7.33 2.20 18.75
CA ALA A 238 7.89 0.88 18.47
C ALA A 238 8.16 0.07 19.75
N ASP A 239 8.63 0.73 20.82
CA ASP A 239 8.81 0.10 22.13
C ASP A 239 7.48 -0.37 22.72
N ILE A 240 6.43 0.46 22.63
CA ILE A 240 5.08 0.09 23.07
C ILE A 240 4.54 -1.11 22.30
N GLU A 241 4.67 -1.15 20.97
CA GLU A 241 4.21 -2.28 20.18
C GLU A 241 4.92 -3.58 20.60
N SER A 242 6.25 -3.53 20.78
CA SER A 242 7.05 -4.67 21.23
C SER A 242 6.63 -5.17 22.63
N LEU A 243 6.42 -4.25 23.57
CA LEU A 243 5.94 -4.57 24.92
C LEU A 243 4.51 -5.11 24.91
N ALA A 244 3.64 -4.57 24.06
CA ALA A 244 2.25 -5.04 23.91
C ALA A 244 2.19 -6.45 23.31
N GLU A 245 3.04 -6.77 22.33
CA GLU A 245 3.18 -8.15 21.83
C GLU A 245 3.66 -9.09 22.95
N SER A 246 4.69 -8.70 23.71
CA SER A 246 5.19 -9.48 24.85
C SER A 246 4.11 -9.69 25.93
N HIS A 247 3.32 -8.65 26.21
CA HIS A 247 2.19 -8.70 27.14
C HIS A 247 1.15 -9.76 26.71
N GLN A 248 0.81 -9.87 25.42
CA GLN A 248 -0.16 -10.86 24.94
C GLN A 248 0.28 -12.31 25.21
N HIS A 249 1.59 -12.58 25.11
CA HIS A 249 2.15 -13.90 25.40
C HIS A 249 2.20 -14.18 26.91
N LEU A 250 2.75 -13.23 27.69
CA LEU A 250 2.88 -13.36 29.14
C LEU A 250 1.53 -13.44 29.85
N SER A 251 0.51 -12.74 29.37
CA SER A 251 -0.85 -12.78 29.91
C SER A 251 -1.46 -14.18 29.84
N LYS A 252 -1.24 -14.90 28.73
CA LYS A 252 -1.70 -16.29 28.56
C LYS A 252 -1.00 -17.24 29.52
N GLU A 253 0.32 -17.14 29.66
CA GLU A 253 1.11 -17.98 30.57
C GLU A 253 0.79 -17.69 32.05
N SER A 254 0.60 -16.41 32.40
CA SER A 254 0.17 -15.99 33.73
C SER A 254 -1.20 -16.57 34.10
N SER A 255 -2.15 -16.55 33.14
CA SER A 255 -3.49 -17.13 33.33
C SER A 255 -3.48 -18.65 33.52
N GLN A 256 -2.42 -19.33 33.04
CA GLN A 256 -2.18 -20.76 33.28
C GLN A 256 -1.53 -21.05 34.64
N GLY A 257 -1.36 -20.04 35.50
CA GLY A 257 -0.83 -20.18 36.85
C GLY A 257 0.68 -19.99 36.99
N ASN A 258 1.38 -19.53 35.93
CA ASN A 258 2.81 -19.28 36.00
C ASN A 258 3.11 -18.00 36.82
N LYS A 259 3.54 -18.19 38.08
CA LYS A 259 3.87 -17.09 39.01
C LYS A 259 4.96 -16.15 38.49
N ASN A 260 5.96 -16.69 37.78
CA ASN A 260 7.04 -15.87 37.21
C ASN A 260 6.51 -14.99 36.07
N ALA A 261 5.67 -15.55 35.20
CA ALA A 261 5.00 -14.78 34.15
C ALA A 261 4.12 -13.66 34.74
N THR A 262 3.42 -13.91 35.86
CA THR A 262 2.64 -12.88 36.56
C THR A 262 3.50 -11.72 37.04
N VAL A 263 4.66 -11.97 37.64
CA VAL A 263 5.57 -10.90 38.09
C VAL A 263 6.10 -10.09 36.91
N VAL A 264 6.50 -10.76 35.83
CA VAL A 264 6.98 -10.09 34.61
C VAL A 264 5.86 -9.29 33.95
N LEU A 265 4.62 -9.81 33.94
CA LEU A 265 3.45 -9.13 33.40
C LEU A 265 3.20 -7.78 34.10
N HIS A 266 3.30 -7.73 35.43
CA HIS A 266 3.15 -6.47 36.17
C HIS A 266 4.26 -5.46 35.80
N LYS A 267 5.49 -5.92 35.59
CA LYS A 267 6.58 -5.04 35.12
C LYS A 267 6.31 -4.49 33.73
N VAL A 268 5.85 -5.34 32.81
CA VAL A 268 5.48 -4.93 31.44
C VAL A 268 4.34 -3.92 31.46
N LEU A 269 3.31 -4.12 32.30
CA LEU A 269 2.22 -3.17 32.46
C LEU A 269 2.69 -1.81 32.97
N ASN A 270 3.56 -1.79 33.98
CA ASN A 270 4.14 -0.54 34.48
C ASN A 270 4.97 0.18 33.41
N GLN A 271 5.78 -0.58 32.64
CA GLN A 271 6.56 -0.01 31.54
C GLN A 271 5.67 0.55 30.43
N LEU A 272 4.55 -0.12 30.12
CA LEU A 272 3.56 0.41 29.18
C LEU A 272 2.93 1.71 29.70
N GLU A 273 2.60 1.80 30.99
CA GLU A 273 2.06 3.01 31.61
C GLU A 273 3.05 4.18 31.55
N GLU A 274 4.32 3.96 31.89
CA GLU A 274 5.39 4.96 31.81
C GLU A 274 5.58 5.46 30.36
N LEU A 275 5.66 4.55 29.39
CA LEU A 275 5.81 4.91 27.98
C LEU A 275 4.59 5.67 27.46
N LEU A 276 3.37 5.28 27.85
CA LEU A 276 2.15 6.01 27.48
C LEU A 276 2.13 7.42 28.08
N SER A 277 2.61 7.59 29.31
CA SER A 277 2.75 8.89 29.96
C SER A 277 3.76 9.79 29.22
N ASP A 278 4.92 9.24 28.86
CA ASP A 278 5.94 9.94 28.06
C ASP A 278 5.39 10.35 26.69
N MET A 279 4.77 9.41 25.97
CA MET A 279 4.17 9.68 24.65
C MET A 279 3.07 10.74 24.73
N LYS A 280 2.25 10.73 25.78
CA LYS A 280 1.25 11.78 26.01
C LYS A 280 1.92 13.15 26.17
N ALA A 281 3.04 13.23 26.90
CA ALA A 281 3.78 14.47 27.05
C ALA A 281 4.35 14.93 25.70
N ASP A 282 4.91 14.03 24.89
CA ASP A 282 5.42 14.36 23.55
C ASP A 282 4.31 14.83 22.60
N VAL A 283 3.18 14.12 22.54
CA VAL A 283 2.02 14.51 21.73
C VAL A 283 1.48 15.87 22.14
N SER A 284 1.49 16.20 23.43
CA SER A 284 1.04 17.52 23.90
C SER A 284 1.93 18.67 23.42
N ARG A 285 3.22 18.39 23.13
CA ARG A 285 4.20 19.36 22.65
C ARG A 285 4.19 19.50 21.13
N LEU A 286 3.80 18.45 20.39
CA LEU A 286 3.80 18.43 18.93
C LEU A 286 3.10 19.63 18.26
N PRO A 287 1.91 20.09 18.70
CA PRO A 287 1.26 21.24 18.07
C PRO A 287 2.11 22.50 18.09
N ALA A 288 2.81 22.77 19.19
CA ALA A 288 3.68 23.94 19.33
C ALA A 288 4.93 23.82 18.44
N THR A 289 5.52 22.63 18.34
CA THR A 289 6.63 22.36 17.41
C THR A 289 6.18 22.50 15.95
N LEU A 290 5.02 21.95 15.60
CA LEU A 290 4.46 22.01 14.24
C LEU A 290 4.10 23.45 13.83
N ALA A 291 3.58 24.26 14.75
CA ALA A 291 3.27 25.66 14.50
C ALA A 291 4.53 26.52 14.23
N ARG A 292 5.70 26.07 14.70
CA ARG A 292 6.99 26.72 14.41
C ARG A 292 7.59 26.28 13.08
N LEU A 293 7.02 25.27 12.41
CA LEU A 293 7.49 24.89 11.09
C LEU A 293 7.20 26.02 10.10
N ARG A 294 8.28 26.53 9.53
CA ARG A 294 8.20 27.58 8.53
C ARG A 294 7.40 27.11 7.31
N PRO A 295 6.58 27.99 6.69
CA PRO A 295 5.87 27.68 5.45
C PRO A 295 6.81 27.11 4.38
N VAL A 296 6.28 26.27 3.50
CA VAL A 296 7.07 25.61 2.44
C VAL A 296 7.82 26.62 1.56
N THR A 297 7.22 27.77 1.31
CA THR A 297 7.82 28.90 0.59
C THR A 297 9.10 29.41 1.24
N GLU A 298 9.05 29.60 2.56
CA GLU A 298 10.18 30.08 3.33
C GLU A 298 11.26 29.00 3.48
N ARG A 299 10.87 27.73 3.65
CA ARG A 299 11.83 26.61 3.72
C ARG A 299 12.57 26.38 2.42
N LEU A 300 11.89 26.58 1.29
CA LEU A 300 12.51 26.44 -0.04
C LEU A 300 13.28 27.69 -0.48
N GLY A 301 13.15 28.81 0.23
CA GLY A 301 13.67 30.10 -0.24
C GLY A 301 13.05 30.54 -1.57
N MET A 302 11.84 30.04 -1.86
CA MET A 302 11.16 30.24 -3.14
C MET A 302 9.77 30.82 -2.88
N THR A 303 9.42 31.84 -3.67
CA THR A 303 8.04 32.34 -3.70
C THR A 303 7.10 31.26 -4.21
N GLU A 304 5.82 31.28 -3.83
CA GLU A 304 4.81 30.38 -4.39
C GLU A 304 4.81 30.41 -5.92
N ARG A 305 5.08 31.60 -6.50
CA ARG A 305 5.31 31.82 -7.93
C ARG A 305 6.39 30.89 -8.47
N ALA A 306 7.56 30.83 -7.83
CA ALA A 306 8.69 30.05 -8.34
C ALA A 306 8.45 28.54 -8.16
N ILE A 307 7.75 28.13 -7.10
CA ILE A 307 7.35 26.73 -6.88
C ILE A 307 6.35 26.28 -7.96
N LEU A 308 5.29 27.06 -8.18
CA LEU A 308 4.24 26.73 -9.14
C LEU A 308 4.76 26.82 -10.58
N SER A 309 5.61 27.79 -10.91
CA SER A 309 6.28 27.88 -12.21
C SER A 309 7.11 26.64 -12.48
N ARG A 310 7.93 26.18 -11.53
CA ARG A 310 8.71 24.93 -11.69
C ARG A 310 7.84 23.67 -11.82
N LEU A 311 6.63 23.67 -11.23
CA LEU A 311 5.69 22.55 -11.33
C LEU A 311 4.91 22.53 -12.64
N THR A 312 4.71 23.68 -13.28
CA THR A 312 3.85 23.86 -14.47
C THR A 312 4.62 24.04 -15.76
N THR A 313 5.85 24.57 -15.68
CA THR A 313 6.80 24.65 -16.79
C THR A 313 7.87 23.59 -16.61
N ARG A 314 8.19 22.87 -17.69
CA ARG A 314 9.29 21.91 -17.72
C ARG A 314 10.59 22.73 -17.67
N ASP A 315 11.13 22.89 -16.47
CA ASP A 315 12.29 23.73 -16.16
C ASP A 315 13.52 23.35 -17.05
N PRO A 316 14.12 24.30 -17.81
CA PRO A 316 15.32 24.06 -18.59
C PRO A 316 16.61 23.94 -17.75
N GLU A 317 16.64 24.47 -16.51
CA GLU A 317 17.72 24.24 -15.53
C GLU A 317 17.51 22.97 -14.70
N ALA A 318 16.33 22.34 -14.75
CA ALA A 318 16.17 21.00 -14.22
C ALA A 318 16.97 20.03 -15.09
N ALA A 319 18.22 19.79 -14.68
CA ALA A 319 19.22 18.94 -15.31
C ALA A 319 18.61 18.04 -16.39
N SER A 320 18.81 18.39 -17.67
CA SER A 320 18.40 17.65 -18.85
C SER A 320 18.35 16.13 -18.58
N GLY A 321 17.17 15.61 -18.24
CA GLY A 321 16.99 14.21 -17.78
C GLY A 321 16.18 14.03 -16.49
N LYS A 322 15.98 15.07 -15.66
CA LYS A 322 15.15 15.02 -14.45
C LYS A 322 14.03 16.05 -14.52
N SER A 323 12.98 15.71 -15.25
CA SER A 323 11.71 16.44 -15.14
C SER A 323 11.17 16.34 -13.70
N PRO A 324 10.50 17.38 -13.15
CA PRO A 324 9.78 17.26 -11.87
C PRO A 324 8.61 16.26 -11.96
N LEU A 325 8.17 15.95 -13.19
CA LEU A 325 7.41 14.75 -13.50
C LEU A 325 8.40 13.60 -13.81
N PRO A 326 8.25 12.42 -13.20
CA PRO A 326 9.16 11.31 -13.47
C PRO A 326 9.22 11.02 -14.99
N PRO A 327 10.40 10.68 -15.55
CA PRO A 327 10.50 10.28 -16.94
C PRO A 327 9.58 9.06 -17.21
N PRO A 328 9.02 8.92 -18.42
CA PRO A 328 8.35 7.69 -18.82
C PRO A 328 9.43 6.63 -19.04
N GLY A 329 9.63 5.76 -18.04
CA GLY A 329 10.66 4.72 -18.04
C GLY A 329 10.47 3.80 -16.82
N PRO A 330 10.90 2.54 -16.89
CA PRO A 330 10.29 1.42 -16.18
C PRO A 330 10.48 1.55 -14.67
N PHE A 331 9.35 1.51 -13.97
CA PHE A 331 9.28 1.48 -12.52
C PHE A 331 10.00 0.25 -11.99
N VAL A 332 11.08 0.43 -11.24
CA VAL A 332 11.45 -0.57 -10.23
C VAL A 332 10.50 -0.34 -9.06
N THR A 333 9.35 -1.01 -9.10
CA THR A 333 8.68 -1.40 -7.85
C THR A 333 9.65 -2.24 -7.05
N PRO A 334 9.72 -2.09 -5.72
CA PRO A 334 10.52 -3.00 -4.92
C PRO A 334 10.12 -4.42 -5.20
N THR A 335 11.07 -5.16 -5.76
CA THR A 335 11.01 -6.60 -5.88
C THR A 335 10.98 -7.18 -4.48
N LEU A 336 10.35 -8.36 -4.33
CA LEU A 336 10.40 -9.13 -3.11
C LEU A 336 11.88 -9.25 -2.66
N GLY A 337 12.24 -8.63 -1.54
CA GLY A 337 13.62 -8.55 -1.04
C GLY A 337 14.35 -7.20 -1.16
N GLN A 338 13.78 -6.15 -1.77
CA GLN A 338 14.43 -4.83 -1.78
C GLN A 338 14.38 -4.18 -0.38
N GLN A 339 15.54 -4.08 0.26
CA GLN A 339 15.69 -3.47 1.59
C GLN A 339 15.66 -1.94 1.45
N LEU A 340 14.50 -1.33 1.74
CA LEU A 340 14.37 0.12 1.85
C LEU A 340 15.02 0.56 3.17
N ALA A 341 16.26 1.06 3.08
CA ALA A 341 16.92 1.64 4.24
C ALA A 341 16.15 2.90 4.69
N GLY A 342 15.50 2.83 5.86
CA GLY A 342 15.19 4.00 6.67
C GLY A 342 13.84 4.70 6.50
N ILE A 343 12.86 4.17 5.74
CA ILE A 343 11.55 4.84 5.58
C ILE A 343 10.34 3.94 5.90
N GLN A 344 10.55 2.65 6.12
CA GLN A 344 9.51 1.78 6.68
C GLN A 344 9.76 1.64 8.18
N PRO A 345 8.79 1.96 9.06
CA PRO A 345 8.76 1.35 10.38
C PRO A 345 8.88 -0.15 10.15
N LYS A 346 9.77 -0.82 10.89
CA LYS A 346 9.92 -2.28 10.81
C LYS A 346 8.65 -2.93 11.34
N PHE A 347 7.59 -2.98 10.53
CA PHE A 347 6.38 -3.69 10.87
C PHE A 347 6.69 -5.18 10.96
N ALA A 348 6.54 -5.76 12.15
CA ALA A 348 6.66 -7.20 12.37
C ALA A 348 5.76 -8.02 11.44
N ALA A 349 4.65 -7.45 10.96
CA ALA A 349 3.73 -8.08 10.02
C ALA A 349 4.33 -8.36 8.63
N LEU A 350 5.23 -7.49 8.12
CA LEU A 350 5.87 -7.70 6.82
C LEU A 350 7.07 -8.66 6.92
N SER A 351 7.77 -8.68 8.06
CA SER A 351 8.86 -9.62 8.32
C SER A 351 8.37 -11.06 8.53
N ARG A 352 7.14 -11.26 9.03
CA ARG A 352 6.58 -12.62 9.24
C ARG A 352 6.46 -13.45 7.95
N LEU A 353 6.33 -12.80 6.78
CA LEU A 353 6.30 -13.50 5.49
C LEU A 353 7.69 -13.88 4.96
N SER A 354 8.77 -13.21 5.38
CA SER A 354 10.14 -13.54 4.98
C SER A 354 10.85 -14.52 5.92
N VAL A 355 10.36 -14.66 7.16
CA VAL A 355 10.95 -15.58 8.15
C VAL A 355 10.37 -17.00 8.03
N ASN A 356 9.20 -17.18 7.41
CA ASN A 356 8.68 -18.52 7.14
C ASN A 356 9.38 -19.23 5.98
N ASP A 357 9.85 -18.51 4.96
CA ASP A 357 10.60 -19.13 3.86
C ASP A 357 12.04 -19.50 4.30
N THR A 358 12.73 -18.61 5.01
CA THR A 358 14.08 -18.88 5.53
C THR A 358 14.11 -19.95 6.62
N SER A 359 13.09 -20.02 7.49
CA SER A 359 13.01 -21.11 8.49
C SER A 359 12.65 -22.46 7.87
N SER A 360 12.03 -22.48 6.69
CA SER A 360 11.72 -23.72 5.95
C SER A 360 12.91 -24.24 5.14
N GLU A 361 13.77 -23.36 4.62
CA GLU A 361 15.05 -23.74 3.98
C GLU A 361 16.09 -24.19 5.01
N VAL A 362 16.25 -23.47 6.13
CA VAL A 362 17.18 -23.87 7.20
C VAL A 362 16.74 -25.17 7.89
N LYS A 363 15.43 -25.45 7.99
CA LYS A 363 14.94 -26.76 8.46
C LYS A 363 15.14 -27.86 7.43
N LYS A 364 15.02 -27.60 6.13
CA LYS A 364 15.29 -28.60 5.08
C LYS A 364 16.78 -28.95 4.99
N GLU A 365 17.67 -27.97 5.10
CA GLU A 365 19.12 -28.20 5.12
C GLU A 365 19.56 -28.95 6.39
N ARG A 366 19.05 -28.59 7.58
CA ARG A 366 19.36 -29.34 8.82
C ARG A 366 18.83 -30.77 8.80
N VAL A 367 17.65 -31.01 8.22
CA VAL A 367 17.08 -32.37 8.10
C VAL A 367 17.82 -33.19 7.03
N GLN A 368 18.35 -32.57 5.97
CA GLN A 368 19.23 -33.24 5.01
C GLN A 368 20.61 -33.55 5.61
N GLU A 369 21.22 -32.64 6.35
CA GLU A 369 22.50 -32.89 7.03
C GLU A 369 22.38 -33.94 8.14
N GLU A 370 21.31 -33.93 8.94
CA GLU A 370 21.04 -35.01 9.92
C GLU A 370 20.72 -36.34 9.22
N GLY A 371 19.98 -36.32 8.10
CA GLY A 371 19.70 -37.50 7.29
C GLY A 371 20.95 -38.12 6.65
N GLU A 372 21.91 -37.30 6.22
CA GLU A 372 23.20 -37.77 5.70
C GLU A 372 24.14 -38.25 6.81
N LYS A 373 24.16 -37.61 7.98
CA LYS A 373 24.92 -38.10 9.15
C LYS A 373 24.40 -39.45 9.63
N ILE A 374 23.07 -39.62 9.75
CA ILE A 374 22.46 -40.89 10.16
C ILE A 374 22.68 -41.99 9.10
N LYS A 375 22.71 -41.63 7.81
CA LYS A 375 23.09 -42.59 6.75
C LYS A 375 24.56 -43.00 6.85
N LYS A 376 25.49 -42.06 7.07
CA LYS A 376 26.91 -42.36 7.24
C LYS A 376 27.20 -43.17 8.49
N GLU A 377 26.52 -42.90 9.61
CA GLU A 377 26.64 -43.71 10.83
C GLU A 377 26.09 -45.14 10.62
N LYS A 378 24.94 -45.30 9.95
CA LYS A 378 24.40 -46.63 9.62
C LYS A 378 25.25 -47.40 8.61
N GLU A 379 25.96 -46.72 7.73
CA GLU A 379 26.86 -47.33 6.75
C GLU A 379 28.20 -47.73 7.38
N GLN A 380 28.71 -46.93 8.32
CA GLN A 380 29.82 -47.32 9.20
C GLN A 380 29.45 -48.52 10.06
N GLU A 381 28.30 -48.51 10.73
CA GLU A 381 27.87 -49.62 11.60
C GLU A 381 27.65 -50.93 10.81
N LYS A 382 27.22 -50.84 9.54
CA LYS A 382 27.14 -51.98 8.62
C LYS A 382 28.52 -52.49 8.17
N ASN A 383 29.50 -51.61 7.98
CA ASN A 383 30.86 -52.01 7.65
C ASN A 383 31.57 -52.66 8.85
N THR A 384 31.39 -52.13 10.07
CA THR A 384 31.94 -52.74 11.29
C THR A 384 31.36 -54.14 11.54
N LYS A 385 30.04 -54.33 11.34
CA LYS A 385 29.41 -55.65 11.45
C LYS A 385 29.84 -56.64 10.35
N LYS A 386 30.20 -56.15 9.16
CA LYS A 386 30.79 -56.97 8.08
C LYS A 386 32.23 -57.38 8.37
N GLU A 387 33.01 -56.52 9.02
CA GLU A 387 34.38 -56.85 9.46
C GLU A 387 34.39 -57.83 10.65
N GLU A 388 33.46 -57.69 11.60
CA GLU A 388 33.29 -58.68 12.68
C GLU A 388 32.84 -60.06 12.17
N GLN A 389 31.95 -60.11 11.16
CA GLN A 389 31.58 -61.38 10.51
C GLN A 389 32.73 -62.01 9.72
N LYS A 390 33.59 -61.21 9.08
CA LYS A 390 34.81 -61.72 8.42
C LYS A 390 35.84 -62.18 9.46
N GLY A 391 36.03 -61.46 10.57
CA GLY A 391 36.91 -61.86 11.66
C GLY A 391 36.51 -63.17 12.33
N ASN A 392 35.21 -63.40 12.54
CA ASN A 392 34.69 -64.66 13.08
C ASN A 392 34.82 -65.85 12.10
N PHE A 393 34.78 -65.61 10.78
CA PHE A 393 35.04 -66.67 9.79
C PHE A 393 36.52 -67.05 9.72
N THR A 394 37.44 -66.10 9.92
CA THR A 394 38.88 -66.39 9.98
C THR A 394 39.28 -67.10 11.27
N PHE A 395 38.59 -66.86 12.39
CA PHE A 395 38.84 -67.57 13.66
C PHE A 395 38.29 -69.00 13.69
N LEU A 396 37.25 -69.32 12.91
CA LEU A 396 36.76 -70.69 12.77
C LEU A 396 37.64 -71.58 11.87
N PHE A 397 38.42 -71.00 10.94
CA PHE A 397 39.28 -71.76 10.02
C PHE A 397 40.69 -72.05 10.56
N ILE A 398 41.12 -71.43 11.66
CA ILE A 398 42.46 -71.66 12.25
C ILE A 398 42.45 -72.74 13.36
N ARG A 399 41.28 -73.28 13.74
CA ARG A 399 41.18 -74.35 14.76
C ARG A 399 40.95 -75.77 14.21
N MET A 400 41.22 -75.99 12.93
CA MET A 400 41.16 -77.33 12.33
C MET A 400 42.46 -77.86 11.70
N ASP A 401 43.59 -77.17 11.88
CA ASP A 401 44.91 -77.75 11.57
C ASP A 401 45.97 -77.25 12.57
N LYS A 402 45.99 -77.89 13.75
CA LYS A 402 47.18 -78.33 14.51
C LYS A 402 46.81 -78.80 15.91
#